data_AF-A0ABC8EG02-F1
#
_entry.id   AF-A0ABC8EG02-F1
#
_cell.length_a   1.000
_cell.length_b   1.000
_cell.length_c   1.000
_cell.angle_alpha   90.00
_cell.angle_beta   90.00
_cell.angle_gamma   90.00
#
_symmetry.space_group_name_H-M   'P 1'
#
loop_
_entity.id
_entity.type
_entity.pdbx_description
1 polymer ?
#
loop_
_entity_poly.entity_id
_entity_poly.type
_entity_poly.pdbx_seq_one_letter_code
_entity_poly.pdbx_strand_id
1 'polypeptide(L)' 'MEDIKLTVTQEKRQETIEKILRLVEVEFEGIEVTAIFTKVLLQEAIRTVEDRAMLAPLDVINHTLNNRE' A
#
# COMPACT_ATOMS: atom_id res chain seq x y z
N MET A 1 10.47 3.11 28.22
CA MET A 1 9.93 2.50 26.99
C MET A 1 10.60 3.24 25.86
N GLU A 2 11.58 2.61 25.21
CA GLU A 2 12.31 3.26 24.11
C GLU A 2 11.37 3.43 22.93
N ASP A 3 11.07 4.69 22.60
CA ASP A 3 10.52 5.08 21.31
C ASP A 3 11.54 4.69 20.23
N ILE A 4 11.39 3.48 19.69
CA ILE A 4 12.14 3.03 18.52
C ILE A 4 11.64 3.88 17.35
N LYS A 5 12.28 5.04 17.17
CA LYS A 5 12.14 5.88 15.98
C LYS A 5 12.88 5.16 14.86
N LEU A 6 12.28 4.09 14.34
CA LEU A 6 12.72 3.35 13.16
C LEU A 6 12.62 4.30 11.97
N THR A 7 13.68 5.04 11.71
CA THR A 7 13.83 5.79 10.46
C THR A 7 13.90 4.79 9.32
N VAL A 8 12.84 4.75 8.51
CA VAL A 8 12.82 3.93 7.30
C VAL A 8 13.99 4.35 6.42
N THR A 9 14.94 3.44 6.18
CA THR A 9 16.08 3.71 5.32
C THR A 9 15.61 3.89 3.87
N GLN A 10 16.39 4.60 3.05
CA GLN A 10 16.05 4.77 1.62
C GLN A 10 15.94 3.41 0.92
N GLU A 11 16.82 2.48 1.27
CA GLU A 11 16.82 1.10 0.79
C GLU A 11 15.51 0.38 1.13
N LYS A 12 15.02 0.49 2.38
CA LYS A 12 13.78 -0.16 2.78
C LYS A 12 12.55 0.41 2.07
N ARG A 13 12.56 1.71 1.78
CA ARG A 13 11.51 2.34 0.96
C ARG A 13 11.54 1.79 -0.48
N GLN A 14 12.73 1.72 -1.08
CA GLN A 14 12.87 1.23 -2.45
C GLN A 14 12.43 -0.24 -2.56
N GLU A 15 12.87 -1.09 -1.63
CA GLU A 15 12.46 -2.50 -1.54
C GLU A 15 10.93 -2.63 -1.41
N THR A 16 10.29 -1.75 -0.64
CA THR A 16 8.84 -1.77 -0.45
C THR A 16 8.11 -1.33 -1.72
N ILE A 17 8.61 -0.30 -2.42
CA ILE A 17 8.05 0.13 -3.71
C ILE A 17 8.11 -1.01 -4.73
N GLU A 18 9.24 -1.72 -4.82
CA GLU A 18 9.38 -2.88 -5.71
C GLU A 18 8.38 -3.99 -5.39
N LYS A 19 8.14 -4.27 -4.10
CA LYS A 19 7.13 -5.24 -3.68
C LYS A 19 5.72 -4.83 -4.07
N ILE A 20 5.38 -3.55 -3.94
CA ILE A 20 4.08 -3.03 -4.37
C ILE A 20 3.92 -3.19 -5.89
N LEU A 21 4.95 -2.87 -6.67
CA LEU A 21 4.90 -3.02 -8.13
C LEU A 21 4.76 -4.48 -8.55
N ARG A 22 5.49 -5.40 -7.91
CA ARG A 22 5.35 -6.85 -8.15
C ARG A 22 3.96 -7.36 -7.78
N LEU A 23 3.36 -6.85 -6.69
CA LEU A 23 2.00 -7.22 -6.32
C LEU A 23 1.02 -6.82 -7.43
N VAL A 24 1.14 -5.61 -7.97
CA VAL A 24 0.30 -5.17 -9.10
C VAL A 24 0.52 -6.04 -10.33
N GLU A 25 1.76 -6.42 -10.64
CA GLU A 25 2.04 -7.31 -11.78
C GLU A 25 1.39 -8.70 -11.62
N VAL A 26 1.47 -9.29 -10.42
CA VAL A 26 0.92 -10.62 -10.12
C VAL A 26 -0.61 -10.61 -10.09
N GLU A 27 -1.24 -9.62 -9.45
CA GLU A 27 -2.71 -9.55 -9.34
C GLU A 27 -3.40 -9.32 -10.69
N PHE A 28 -2.68 -8.71 -11.63
CA PHE A 28 -3.17 -8.43 -12.98
C PHE A 28 -2.49 -9.33 -14.03
N GLU A 29 -2.06 -10.53 -13.65
CA GLU A 29 -1.46 -11.50 -14.57
C GLU A 29 -2.39 -11.76 -15.78
N GLY A 30 -1.83 -11.70 -16.99
CA GLY A 30 -2.59 -11.84 -18.23
C GLY A 30 -3.25 -10.55 -18.74
N ILE A 31 -3.10 -9.44 -18.02
CA ILE A 31 -3.53 -8.11 -18.45
C ILE A 31 -2.29 -7.24 -18.71
N GLU A 32 -2.29 -6.49 -19.80
CA GLU A 32 -1.23 -5.51 -20.06
C GLU A 32 -1.35 -4.33 -19.08
N VAL A 33 -0.56 -4.37 -18.02
CA VAL A 33 -0.47 -3.30 -17.03
C VAL A 33 0.51 -2.24 -17.50
N THR A 34 -0.02 -1.06 -17.85
CA THR A 34 0.80 0.09 -18.23
C THR A 34 1.19 0.94 -17.02
N ALA A 35 2.28 1.69 -17.13
CA ALA A 35 2.69 2.65 -16.09
C ALA A 35 1.60 3.69 -15.76
N ILE A 36 0.78 4.07 -16.74
CA ILE A 36 -0.35 5.00 -16.53
C ILE A 36 -1.42 4.34 -15.67
N PHE A 37 -1.77 3.08 -15.96
CA PHE A 37 -2.73 2.32 -15.17
C PHE A 37 -2.27 2.17 -13.72
N THR A 38 -1.02 1.73 -13.50
CA THR A 38 -0.46 1.55 -12.15
C THR A 38 -0.46 2.86 -11.37
N LYS A 39 -0.16 3.99 -12.03
CA LYS A 39 -0.24 5.31 -11.40
C LYS A 39 -1.67 5.61 -10.91
N VAL A 40 -2.68 5.40 -11.74
CA VAL A 40 -4.09 5.65 -11.38
C VAL A 40 -4.52 4.74 -10.25
N LEU A 41 -4.21 3.44 -10.33
CA LEU A 41 -4.50 2.46 -9.28
C LEU A 41 -3.91 2.87 -7.92
N LEU A 42 -2.64 3.28 -7.89
CA LEU A 42 -2.00 3.72 -6.64
C LEU A 42 -2.60 5.02 -6.10
N GLN A 43 -3.02 5.95 -6.97
CA GLN A 43 -3.72 7.16 -6.55
C GLN A 43 -5.09 6.86 -5.93
N GLU A 44 -5.84 5.92 -6.50
CA GLU A 44 -7.13 5.46 -5.96
C GLU A 44 -6.94 4.71 -4.62
N ALA A 45 -5.88 3.91 -4.51
CA ALA A 45 -5.52 3.24 -3.26
C ALA A 45 -5.20 4.25 -2.14
N ILE A 46 -4.44 5.32 -2.45
CA ILE A 46 -4.16 6.40 -1.50
C ILE A 46 -5.47 7.06 -1.03
N ARG A 47 -6.36 7.45 -1.96
CA ARG A 47 -7.67 8.03 -1.60
C ARG A 47 -8.48 7.10 -0.71
N THR A 48 -8.49 5.81 -1.03
CA THR A 48 -9.19 4.79 -0.25
C THR A 48 -8.62 4.69 1.17
N VAL A 49 -7.30 4.79 1.34
CA VAL A 49 -6.66 4.81 2.66
C VAL A 49 -7.01 6.11 3.40
N GLU A 50 -6.91 7.26 2.75
CA GLU A 50 -7.23 8.58 3.33
C GLU A 50 -8.69 8.65 3.80
N ASP A 51 -9.63 8.21 2.96
CA ASP A 51 -11.06 8.17 3.26
C ASP A 51 -11.38 7.22 4.43
N ARG A 52 -10.66 6.10 4.54
CA ARG A 52 -10.91 5.10 5.58
C ARG A 52 -10.17 5.39 6.87
N ALA A 53 -9.11 6.19 6.83
CA ALA A 53 -8.12 6.17 7.89
C ALA A 53 -7.34 7.46 8.09
N MET A 54 -7.87 8.62 7.70
CA MET A 54 -7.32 9.98 7.93
C MET A 54 -6.07 10.09 8.83
N LEU A 55 -6.12 9.60 10.08
CA LEU A 55 -4.98 9.53 11.01
C LEU A 55 -4.80 8.15 11.69
N ALA A 56 -5.55 7.13 11.28
CA ALA A 56 -5.55 5.81 11.92
C ALA A 56 -4.37 4.95 11.41
N PRO A 57 -3.73 4.17 12.30
CA PRO A 57 -2.70 3.19 11.92
C PRO A 57 -3.21 2.15 10.90
N LEU A 58 -2.36 1.75 9.96
CA LEU A 58 -2.71 0.79 8.89
C LEU A 58 -3.20 -0.58 9.40
N ASP A 59 -2.71 -1.02 10.56
CA ASP A 59 -3.15 -2.25 11.23
C ASP A 59 -4.62 -2.19 11.66
N VAL A 60 -5.12 -1.00 12.02
CA VAL A 60 -6.54 -0.78 12.34
C VAL A 60 -7.41 -0.88 11.07
N ILE A 61 -6.91 -0.37 9.93
CA ILE A 61 -7.61 -0.47 8.65
C ILE A 61 -7.74 -1.94 8.22
N ASN A 62 -6.65 -2.71 8.30
CA ASN A 62 -6.65 -4.11 7.89
C ASN A 62 -7.59 -4.98 8.74
N HIS A 63 -7.74 -4.68 10.03
CA HIS A 63 -8.70 -5.40 10.88
C HIS A 63 -10.17 -5.12 10.53
N THR A 64 -10.50 -3.92 10.03
CA THR A 64 -11.88 -3.62 9.59
C THR A 64 -12.27 -4.31 8.28
N LEU A 65 -11.30 -4.75 7.47
CA LEU A 65 -11.55 -5.54 6.25
C LEU A 65 -12.00 -6.97 6.58
N ASN A 66 -11.43 -7.59 7.63
CA ASN A 66 -11.72 -8.98 8.00
C ASN A 66 -13.02 -9.17 8.81
N ASN A 67 -13.69 -8.10 9.25
CA ASN A 67 -14.91 -8.17 10.05
C ASN A 67 -16.18 -7.79 9.26
N ARG A 68 -16.12 -7.80 7.93
CA ARG A 68 -17.27 -7.53 7.03
C ARG A 68 -17.76 -8.81 6.32
N GLU A 69 -17.58 -9.97 6.95
CA GLU A 69 -18.28 -11.21 6.59
C GLU A 69 -19.59 -11.36 7.37
#